data_AF-K1TRM2-F1
#
_entry.id   AF-K1TRM2-F1
#
_cell.length_a   1.000
_cell.length_b   1.000
_cell.length_c   1.000
_cell.angle_alpha   90.00
_cell.angle_beta   90.00
_cell.angle_gamma   90.00
#
_symmetry.space_group_name_H-M   'P 1'
#
loop_
_entity.id
_entity.type
_entity.pdbx_description
1 polymer ?
#
loop_
_entity_poly.entity_id
_entity_poly.type
_entity_poly.pdbx_seq_one_letter_code
_entity_poly.pdbx_strand_id
1 'polypeptide(L)' 'MKRIGILGAGTWGMALARMLTVSGNDVLVWSAIEKEIDSLSTTRKHPNLPQMKIPDELR' A
#
# COMPACT_ATOMS: atom_id res chain seq x y z
N MET A 1 -4.20 -17.13 4.57
CA MET A 1 -3.14 -16.10 4.53
C MET A 1 -2.19 -16.42 3.39
N LYS A 2 -2.09 -15.55 2.39
CA LYS A 2 -1.13 -15.67 1.26
C LYS A 2 -0.14 -14.50 1.31
N ARG A 3 1.07 -14.71 0.79
CA ARG A 3 2.06 -13.64 0.58
C ARG A 3 1.88 -13.07 -0.82
N ILE A 4 1.71 -11.77 -0.94
CA ILE A 4 1.42 -11.10 -2.21
C ILE A 4 2.31 -9.87 -2.35
N GLY A 5 3.07 -9.79 -3.44
CA GLY A 5 3.81 -8.60 -3.83
C GLY A 5 3.04 -7.79 -4.85
N ILE A 6 2.96 -6.47 -4.65
CA ILE A 6 2.41 -5.51 -5.62
C ILE A 6 3.55 -4.62 -6.12
N LEU A 7 3.77 -4.62 -7.42
CA LEU A 7 4.75 -3.78 -8.08
C LEU A 7 4.06 -2.50 -8.57
N GLY A 8 4.21 -1.42 -7.82
CA GLY A 8 3.66 -0.10 -8.09
C GLY A 8 2.86 0.45 -6.91
N ALA A 9 3.30 1.60 -6.37
CA ALA A 9 2.64 2.30 -5.25
C ALA A 9 1.68 3.43 -5.69
N GLY A 10 1.23 3.40 -6.95
CA GLY A 10 0.24 4.35 -7.45
C GLY A 10 -1.18 4.10 -6.92
N THR A 11 -2.13 4.95 -7.30
CA THR A 11 -3.52 4.94 -6.79
C THR A 11 -4.16 3.55 -6.78
N TRP A 12 -4.13 2.84 -7.92
CA TRP A 12 -4.75 1.53 -8.05
C TRP A 12 -3.96 0.42 -7.36
N GLY A 13 -2.62 0.49 -7.39
CA GLY A 13 -1.75 -0.44 -6.68
C GLY A 13 -2.02 -0.41 -5.18
N MET A 14 -2.12 0.79 -4.60
CA MET A 14 -2.43 0.98 -3.19
C MET A 14 -3.87 0.62 -2.82
N ALA A 15 -4.85 0.91 -3.68
CA ALA A 15 -6.23 0.49 -3.45
C ALA A 15 -6.36 -1.03 -3.40
N LEU A 16 -5.72 -1.74 -4.34
CA LEU A 16 -5.67 -3.19 -4.39
C LEU A 16 -4.90 -3.77 -3.18
N ALA A 17 -3.75 -3.18 -2.86
CA ALA A 17 -2.93 -3.59 -1.72
C ALA A 17 -3.71 -3.53 -0.41
N ARG A 18 -4.42 -2.42 -0.17
CA ARG A 18 -5.29 -2.27 0.99
C ARG A 18 -6.38 -3.34 1.01
N MET A 19 -7.09 -3.53 -0.10
CA MET A 19 -8.18 -4.52 -0.16
C MET A 19 -7.66 -5.93 0.19
N LEU A 20 -6.52 -6.33 -0.38
CA LEU A 20 -5.90 -7.63 -0.11
C LEU A 20 -5.43 -7.77 1.33
N THR A 21 -4.88 -6.71 1.92
CA THR A 21 -4.45 -6.67 3.33
C THR A 21 -5.63 -6.81 4.28
N VAL A 22 -6.69 -6.01 4.08
CA VAL A 22 -7.94 -6.08 4.86
C VAL A 22 -8.63 -7.44 4.68
N SER A 23 -8.40 -8.14 3.56
CA SER A 23 -8.88 -9.52 3.35
C SER A 23 -8.04 -10.59 4.07
N GLY A 24 -7.07 -10.21 4.91
CA GLY A 24 -6.27 -11.14 5.72
C GLY A 24 -5.05 -11.74 5.02
N ASN A 25 -4.50 -11.05 4.01
CA ASN A 25 -3.27 -11.46 3.33
C ASN A 25 -2.05 -10.65 3.81
N ASP A 26 -0.86 -11.26 3.70
CA ASP A 26 0.43 -10.61 3.96
C ASP A 26 0.89 -9.94 2.67
N VAL A 27 0.76 -8.62 2.60
CA VAL A 27 0.97 -7.85 1.37
C VAL A 27 2.17 -6.93 1.52
N LEU A 28 3.00 -6.88 0.47
CA LEU A 28 4.10 -5.95 0.33
C LEU A 28 3.94 -5.14 -0.95
N VAL A 29 4.08 -3.81 -0.87
CA VAL A 29 4.11 -2.92 -2.04
C VAL A 29 5.54 -2.47 -2.31
N TRP A 30 5.96 -2.59 -3.55
CA TRP A 30 7.23 -2.08 -4.03
C TRP A 30 7.01 -0.95 -5.04
N SER A 31 7.84 0.08 -5.02
CA SER A 31 7.89 1.12 -6.06
C SER A 31 9.34 1.39 -6.42
N ALA A 32 9.56 1.78 -7.68
CA ALA A 32 10.84 2.29 -8.13
C ALA A 32 11.12 3.72 -7.62
N ILE A 33 10.10 4.40 -7.09
CA ILE A 33 10.16 5.81 -6.68
C ILE A 33 10.23 5.86 -5.15
N GLU A 34 11.44 5.97 -4.61
CA GLU A 34 11.72 5.96 -3.16
C GLU A 34 10.89 6.99 -2.38
N LYS A 35 10.79 8.22 -2.91
CA LYS A 35 10.01 9.30 -2.29
C LYS A 35 8.53 8.96 -2.08
N GLU A 36 7.93 8.15 -2.97
CA GLU A 36 6.55 7.69 -2.78
C GLU A 36 6.46 6.73 -1.60
N ILE A 37 7.39 5.77 -1.52
CA ILE A 37 7.44 4.79 -0.43
C ILE A 37 7.67 5.48 0.91
N ASP A 38 8.59 6.44 0.99
CA ASP A 38 8.84 7.21 2.20
C ASP A 38 7.60 7.96 2.65
N SER A 39 6.93 8.66 1.74
CA SER A 39 5.70 9.40 2.04
C SER A 39 4.59 8.46 2.51
N LEU A 40 4.39 7.33 1.82
CA LEU A 40 3.34 6.36 2.16
C LEU A 40 3.60 5.68 3.50
N SER A 41 4.86 5.31 3.77
CA SER A 41 5.28 4.64 5.01
C SER A 41 5.19 5.57 6.23
N THR A 42 5.57 6.84 6.06
CA THR A 42 5.57 7.82 7.16
C THR A 42 4.18 8.39 7.44
N THR A 43 3.44 8.78 6.40
CA THR A 43 2.15 9.48 6.56
C THR A 43 0.96 8.52 6.63
N ARG A 44 1.13 7.29 6.13
CA ARG A 44 0.07 6.28 6.02
C ARG A 44 -1.15 6.78 5.22
N LYS A 45 -0.90 7.69 4.27
CA LYS A 45 -1.90 8.33 3.40
C LYS A 45 -1.42 8.39 1.96
N HIS A 46 -2.30 8.04 1.04
CA HIS A 46 -2.02 8.19 -0.39
C HIS A 46 -2.65 9.52 -0.90
N PRO A 47 -1.91 10.33 -1.68
CA PRO A 47 -2.36 11.69 -2.07
C PRO A 47 -3.67 11.69 -2.85
N ASN A 48 -3.88 10.70 -3.74
CA ASN A 48 -5.11 10.58 -4.52
C ASN A 48 -6.24 9.82 -3.80
N LEU A 49 -6.01 9.33 -2.57
CA LEU A 49 -7.00 8.57 -1.79
C LEU A 49 -7.06 9.14 -0.35
N PRO A 50 -7.47 10.40 -0.15
CA PRO A 50 -7.29 11.13 1.11
C PRO A 50 -8.08 10.52 2.29
N GLN A 51 -9.16 9.80 2.02
CA GLN A 51 -9.97 9.12 3.04
C GLN A 51 -9.52 7.67 3.29
N MET A 52 -8.63 7.14 2.46
CA MET A 52 -8.13 5.79 2.59
C MET A 52 -7.01 5.74 3.64
N LYS A 53 -7.24 4.99 4.72
CA LYS A 53 -6.19 4.62 5.66
C LYS A 53 -5.41 3.42 5.14
N ILE A 54 -4.08 3.54 5.11
CA ILE A 54 -3.18 2.43 4.81
C ILE A 54 -3.09 1.54 6.07
N PRO A 55 -3.47 0.24 6.01
CA PRO A 55 -3.49 -0.65 7.19
C PRO A 55 -2.08 -0.98 7.68
N ASP A 56 -1.78 -0.85 8.98
CA ASP A 56 -0.42 -0.95 9.56
C ASP A 56 0.31 -2.25 9.21
N GLU A 57 -0.42 -3.30 8.85
CA GLU A 57 0.11 -4.58 8.39
C GLU A 57 0.69 -4.54 6.97
N LEU A 58 0.26 -3.56 6.15
CA LEU A 58 0.73 -3.35 4.78
C LEU A 58 2.14 -2.77 4.79
N ARG A 59 3.08 -3.54 4.24
CA ARG A 59 4.50 -3.22 4.15
C ARG A 59 4.87 -2.62 2.80
#